data_AF-A0AAV1QKB3-F1
#
_entry.id   AF-A0AAV1QKB3-F1
#
_cell.length_a   1.000
_cell.length_b   1.000
_cell.length_c   1.000
_cell.angle_alpha   90.00
_cell.angle_beta   90.00
_cell.angle_gamma   90.00
#
_symmetry.space_group_name_H-M   'P 1'
#
loop_
_entity.id
_entity.type
_entity.pdbx_description
1 polymer ?
#
loop_
_entity_poly.entity_id
_entity_poly.type
_entity_poly.pdbx_seq_one_letter_code
_entity_poly.pdbx_strand_id
1 'polypeptide(L)'
;MTLWDHNDLEKDMREKPKPNSEFEIVASESIEDKSSVLKVEASLKASFLGGLVEVEGSAKYLNDHKTSKSQARLTLNYKTTTKFQQLSMSHLGRGNVKHPDVFDKGIATHVVTGILYGGQAFFVFDREVSDEERHQDIQGNMK
;
A
#
# COMPACT_ATOMS: atom_id res chain seq x y z
N MET A 1 -2.09 -24.17 6.16
CA MET A 1 -3.42 -24.55 5.64
C MET A 1 -3.62 -23.81 4.33
N THR A 2 -3.87 -24.50 3.23
CA THR A 2 -3.95 -23.92 1.88
C THR A 2 -5.12 -24.53 1.12
N LEU A 3 -5.70 -23.80 0.16
CA LEU A 3 -6.79 -24.29 -0.69
C LEU A 3 -6.31 -25.23 -1.81
N TRP A 4 -5.04 -25.09 -2.21
CA TRP A 4 -4.37 -25.88 -3.24
C TRP A 4 -3.01 -26.34 -2.74
N ASP A 5 -2.49 -27.39 -3.37
CA ASP A 5 -1.11 -27.82 -3.19
C ASP A 5 -0.17 -26.83 -3.89
N HIS A 6 1.05 -26.68 -3.36
CA HIS A 6 2.03 -25.73 -3.88
C HIS A 6 2.33 -25.95 -5.38
N ASN A 7 2.52 -27.20 -5.79
CA ASN A 7 2.82 -27.55 -7.18
C ASN A 7 1.68 -27.16 -8.14
N ASP A 8 0.43 -27.29 -7.69
CA ASP A 8 -0.73 -26.89 -8.49
C ASP A 8 -0.81 -25.36 -8.62
N LEU A 9 -0.47 -24.62 -7.56
CA LEU A 9 -0.40 -23.15 -7.60
C LEU A 9 0.67 -22.64 -8.55
N GLU A 10 1.87 -23.23 -8.52
CA GLU A 10 2.99 -22.78 -9.36
C GLU A 10 2.71 -23.00 -10.85
N LYS A 11 2.17 -24.17 -11.21
CA LYS A 11 1.84 -24.52 -12.59
C LYS A 11 0.83 -23.55 -13.23
N ASP A 12 -0.04 -22.98 -12.41
CA ASP A 12 -1.20 -22.22 -12.85
C ASP A 12 -1.12 -20.73 -12.60
N MET A 13 0.00 -20.27 -12.06
CA MET A 13 0.30 -18.86 -11.96
C MET A 13 0.57 -18.27 -13.34
N ARG A 14 -0.17 -17.21 -13.68
CA ARG A 14 0.04 -16.40 -14.89
C ARG A 14 0.68 -15.10 -14.50
N GLU A 15 1.83 -14.82 -15.10
CA GLU A 15 2.55 -13.56 -14.94
C GLU A 15 2.40 -12.70 -16.20
N LYS A 16 2.21 -11.39 -16.01
CA LYS A 16 2.21 -10.38 -17.06
C LYS A 16 3.08 -9.20 -16.65
N PRO A 17 4.06 -8.77 -17.48
CA PRO A 17 4.77 -7.51 -17.24
C PRO A 17 3.79 -6.34 -17.17
N LYS A 18 3.95 -5.51 -16.14
CA LYS A 18 3.18 -4.29 -15.89
C LYS A 18 4.10 -3.16 -15.40
N PRO A 19 5.13 -2.79 -16.17
CA PRO A 19 6.01 -1.69 -15.81
C PRO A 19 5.22 -0.36 -15.85
N ASN A 20 5.25 0.38 -14.75
CA ASN A 20 4.77 1.75 -14.68
C ASN A 20 5.57 2.49 -13.61
N SER A 21 5.81 3.78 -13.79
CA SER A 21 6.44 4.62 -12.78
C SER A 21 5.74 5.96 -12.73
N GLU A 22 5.38 6.38 -11.53
CA GLU A 22 4.69 7.64 -11.24
C GLU A 22 5.33 8.30 -10.02
N PHE A 23 5.24 9.62 -9.96
CA PHE A 23 5.66 10.38 -8.79
C PHE A 23 4.67 11.51 -8.51
N GLU A 24 4.58 11.91 -7.25
CA GLU A 24 3.78 13.04 -6.82
C GLU A 24 4.47 13.76 -5.65
N ILE A 25 4.27 15.07 -5.58
CA ILE A 25 4.79 15.91 -4.51
C ILE A 25 3.63 16.36 -3.63
N VAL A 26 3.73 16.03 -2.34
CA VAL A 26 2.68 16.25 -1.34
C VAL A 26 3.20 17.18 -0.27
N ALA A 27 2.49 18.29 -0.04
CA ALA A 27 2.82 19.26 1.01
C ALA A 27 1.89 19.15 2.24
N SER A 28 0.97 18.17 2.23
CA SER A 28 0.05 17.93 3.33
C SER A 28 0.45 16.69 4.12
N GLU A 29 0.23 16.76 5.44
CA GLU A 29 0.62 15.72 6.39
C GLU A 29 -0.58 15.09 7.12
N SER A 30 -1.80 15.34 6.63
CA SER A 30 -2.99 14.72 7.22
C SER A 30 -2.99 13.21 6.96
N ILE A 31 -3.55 12.42 7.88
CA ILE A 31 -3.66 10.97 7.69
C ILE A 31 -4.52 10.63 6.45
N GLU A 32 -5.45 11.50 6.09
CA GLU A 32 -6.27 11.36 4.89
C GLU A 32 -5.42 11.47 3.62
N ASP A 33 -4.55 12.48 3.55
CA ASP A 33 -3.62 12.65 2.43
C ASP A 33 -2.62 11.50 2.35
N LYS A 34 -2.03 11.09 3.49
CA LYS A 34 -1.10 9.94 3.53
C LYS A 34 -1.76 8.64 3.07
N SER A 35 -3.00 8.40 3.50
CA SER A 35 -3.75 7.21 3.09
C SER A 35 -4.11 7.24 1.60
N SER A 36 -4.47 8.42 1.08
CA SER A 36 -4.79 8.63 -0.35
C SER A 36 -3.58 8.32 -1.24
N VAL A 37 -2.41 8.82 -0.86
CA VAL A 37 -1.12 8.60 -1.55
C VAL A 37 -0.72 7.11 -1.59
N LEU A 38 -1.00 6.37 -0.51
CA LEU A 38 -0.82 4.92 -0.45
C LEU A 38 -1.95 4.13 -1.14
N LYS A 39 -2.97 4.81 -1.67
CA LYS A 39 -4.19 4.23 -2.25
C LYS A 39 -4.87 3.25 -1.29
N VAL A 40 -4.94 3.62 0.00
CA VAL A 40 -5.57 2.85 1.07
C VAL A 40 -7.06 3.22 1.17
N GLU A 41 -7.92 2.24 0.94
CA GLU A 41 -9.38 2.39 1.04
C GLU A 41 -9.84 2.75 2.47
N ALA A 42 -11.01 3.39 2.58
CA ALA A 42 -11.52 3.91 3.84
C ALA A 42 -11.66 2.85 4.96
N SER A 43 -12.10 1.63 4.60
CA SER A 43 -12.21 0.51 5.55
C SER A 43 -10.85 0.06 6.07
N LEU A 44 -9.85 -0.03 5.19
CA LEU A 44 -8.49 -0.40 5.57
C LEU A 44 -7.81 0.70 6.39
N LYS A 45 -8.06 1.98 6.07
CA LYS A 45 -7.64 3.13 6.87
C LYS A 45 -8.20 3.07 8.29
N ALA A 46 -9.50 2.76 8.43
CA ALA A 46 -10.13 2.60 9.75
C ALA A 46 -9.50 1.46 10.55
N SER A 47 -9.24 0.31 9.91
CA SER A 47 -8.55 -0.82 10.55
C SER A 47 -7.13 -0.47 10.99
N PHE A 48 -6.39 0.29 10.19
CA PHE A 48 -5.07 0.80 10.56
C PHE A 48 -5.14 1.74 11.77
N LEU A 49 -6.05 2.72 11.76
CA LEU A 49 -6.27 3.63 12.90
C LEU A 49 -6.70 2.88 14.17
N GLY A 50 -7.43 1.77 14.01
CA GLY A 50 -7.82 0.88 15.10
C GLY A 50 -6.71 -0.07 15.59
N GLY A 51 -5.50 -0.02 15.01
CA GLY A 51 -4.39 -0.90 15.37
C GLY A 51 -4.56 -2.35 14.94
N LEU A 52 -5.50 -2.64 14.04
CA LEU A 52 -5.78 -4.01 13.54
C LEU A 52 -4.86 -4.41 12.38
N VAL A 53 -4.11 -3.46 11.83
CA VAL A 53 -3.20 -3.65 10.70
C VAL A 53 -1.82 -3.14 11.06
N GLU A 54 -0.83 -4.02 10.96
CA GLU A 54 0.58 -3.67 11.06
C GLU A 54 1.12 -3.26 9.69
N VAL A 55 2.00 -2.25 9.66
CA VAL A 55 2.58 -1.72 8.43
C VAL A 55 4.10 -1.87 8.43
N GLU A 56 4.65 -2.27 7.29
CA GLU A 56 6.08 -2.46 7.09
C GLU A 56 6.59 -1.71 5.85
N GLY A 57 7.91 -1.70 5.66
CA GLY A 57 8.54 -1.07 4.50
C GLY A 57 8.15 0.40 4.32
N SER A 58 7.77 0.78 3.10
CA SER A 58 7.36 2.14 2.75
C SER A 58 6.03 2.57 3.38
N ALA A 59 5.15 1.63 3.75
CA ALA A 59 3.88 1.93 4.41
C ALA A 59 4.08 2.47 5.84
N LYS A 60 5.28 2.34 6.43
CA LYS A 60 5.64 3.02 7.69
C LYS A 60 5.49 4.54 7.62
N TYR A 61 5.46 5.12 6.42
CA TYR A 61 5.12 6.54 6.23
C TYR A 61 3.76 6.93 6.85
N LEU A 62 2.80 6.01 6.99
CA LEU A 62 1.54 6.28 7.70
C LEU A 62 1.73 6.62 9.19
N ASN A 63 2.79 6.10 9.82
CA ASN A 63 3.13 6.35 11.21
C ASN A 63 4.07 7.56 11.39
N ASP A 64 4.67 8.04 10.29
CA ASP A 64 5.50 9.23 10.32
C ASP A 64 4.61 10.47 10.55
N HIS A 65 5.04 11.34 11.46
CA HIS A 65 4.29 12.54 11.84
C HIS A 65 5.26 13.67 12.14
N LYS A 66 4.81 14.91 11.95
CA LYS A 66 5.57 16.09 12.37
C LYS A 66 5.75 16.05 13.89
N THR A 67 6.95 16.37 14.35
CA THR A 67 7.26 16.48 15.78
C THR A 67 6.90 17.86 16.33
N SER A 68 6.81 18.88 15.46
CA SER A 68 6.45 20.25 15.83
C SER A 68 5.49 20.90 14.82
N LYS A 69 4.75 21.91 15.29
CA LYS A 69 3.95 22.81 14.43
C LYS A 69 4.82 23.78 13.63
N SER A 70 6.03 24.10 14.12
CA SER A 70 7.01 24.99 13.48
C SER A 70 7.80 24.31 12.36
N GLN A 71 7.22 23.31 11.69
CA GLN A 71 7.88 22.50 10.68
C GLN A 71 7.09 22.53 9.37
N ALA A 72 7.72 23.03 8.30
CA ALA A 72 7.28 22.81 6.94
C ALA A 72 7.78 21.44 6.49
N ARG A 73 6.89 20.66 5.88
CA ARG A 73 7.20 19.33 5.35
C ARG A 73 6.75 19.23 3.91
N LEU A 74 7.58 18.59 3.10
CA LEU A 74 7.30 18.20 1.74
C LEU A 74 7.67 16.73 1.56
N THR A 75 6.79 15.96 0.95
CA THR A 75 7.03 14.54 0.68
C THR A 75 6.97 14.29 -0.81
N LEU A 76 8.06 13.75 -1.38
CA LEU A 76 8.05 13.17 -2.72
C LEU A 76 7.71 11.68 -2.61
N ASN A 77 6.57 11.28 -3.16
CA ASN A 77 6.20 9.89 -3.33
C ASN A 77 6.65 9.42 -4.72
N TYR A 78 7.42 8.34 -4.77
CA TYR A 78 7.77 7.64 -6.00
C TYR A 78 7.18 6.23 -5.95
N LYS A 79 6.44 5.84 -6.98
CA LYS A 79 5.83 4.52 -7.09
C LYS A 79 6.18 3.88 -8.41
N THR A 80 6.54 2.61 -8.36
CA THR A 80 6.77 1.79 -9.55
C THR A 80 6.06 0.45 -9.45
N THR A 81 5.53 -0.04 -10.55
CA THR A 81 4.99 -1.40 -10.68
C THR A 81 5.85 -2.16 -11.68
N THR A 82 5.97 -3.48 -11.51
CA THR A 82 6.85 -4.32 -12.33
C THR A 82 6.06 -5.37 -13.08
N LYS A 83 5.23 -6.14 -12.36
CA LYS A 83 4.51 -7.28 -12.90
C LYS A 83 3.22 -7.56 -12.15
N PHE A 84 2.29 -8.20 -12.83
CA PHE A 84 1.06 -8.72 -12.23
C PHE A 84 1.09 -10.25 -12.30
N GLN A 85 0.93 -10.90 -11.15
CA GLN A 85 0.80 -12.36 -11.07
C GLN A 85 -0.60 -12.69 -10.58
N GLN A 86 -1.24 -13.67 -11.21
CA GLN A 86 -2.58 -14.11 -10.85
C GLN A 86 -2.74 -15.62 -11.02
N LEU A 87 -3.66 -16.21 -10.26
CA LEU A 87 -4.11 -17.57 -10.46
C LEU A 87 -4.93 -17.69 -11.74
N SER A 88 -4.76 -18.78 -12.47
CA SER A 88 -5.66 -19.10 -13.57
C SER A 88 -7.08 -19.38 -13.03
N MET A 89 -8.10 -18.77 -13.66
CA MET A 89 -9.50 -18.96 -13.26
C MET A 89 -9.96 -20.43 -13.34
N SER A 90 -9.23 -21.28 -14.08
CA SER A 90 -9.47 -22.72 -14.16
C SER A 90 -9.43 -23.40 -12.78
N HIS A 91 -8.71 -22.88 -11.79
CA HIS A 91 -8.67 -23.48 -10.44
C HIS A 91 -9.71 -22.97 -9.45
N LEU A 92 -10.36 -21.85 -9.77
CA LEU A 92 -11.43 -21.27 -8.95
C LEU A 92 -12.79 -21.90 -9.26
N GLY A 93 -12.86 -22.76 -10.29
CA GLY A 93 -14.05 -23.52 -10.64
C GLY A 93 -14.43 -24.57 -9.60
N ARG A 94 -15.71 -24.90 -9.52
CA ARG A 94 -16.24 -25.95 -8.64
C ARG A 94 -15.53 -27.27 -8.92
N GLY A 95 -14.95 -27.88 -7.89
CA GLY A 95 -14.21 -29.15 -7.97
C GLY A 95 -12.70 -29.01 -8.19
N ASN A 96 -12.18 -27.79 -8.40
CA ASN A 96 -10.75 -27.56 -8.64
C ASN A 96 -9.97 -27.09 -7.40
N VAL A 97 -10.67 -26.82 -6.29
CA VAL A 97 -10.07 -26.62 -4.96
C VAL A 97 -9.69 -27.98 -4.37
N LYS A 98 -8.42 -28.17 -4.00
CA LYS A 98 -7.91 -29.45 -3.46
C LYS A 98 -8.35 -29.73 -2.04
N HIS A 99 -8.38 -28.68 -1.21
CA HIS A 99 -8.70 -28.76 0.21
C HIS A 99 -9.96 -27.93 0.51
N PRO A 100 -11.16 -28.36 0.06
CA PRO A 100 -12.39 -27.58 0.25
C PRO A 100 -12.86 -27.54 1.70
N ASP A 101 -12.44 -28.49 2.55
CA ASP A 101 -12.71 -28.52 3.99
C ASP A 101 -12.15 -27.29 4.73
N VAL A 102 -11.23 -26.57 4.08
CA VAL A 102 -10.72 -25.29 4.55
C VAL A 102 -11.84 -24.26 4.75
N PHE A 103 -12.87 -24.29 3.91
CA PHE A 103 -14.01 -23.37 4.00
C PHE A 103 -14.87 -23.63 5.24
N ASP A 104 -15.02 -24.90 5.62
CA ASP A 104 -15.84 -25.30 6.78
C ASP A 104 -15.24 -24.83 8.11
N LYS A 105 -13.94 -24.52 8.11
CA LYS A 105 -13.23 -24.02 9.30
C LYS A 105 -13.50 -22.53 9.57
N GLY A 106 -14.06 -21.80 8.61
CA GLY A 106 -14.45 -20.39 8.78
C GLY A 106 -13.30 -19.43 9.11
N ILE A 107 -12.05 -19.80 8.82
CA ILE A 107 -10.87 -19.03 9.27
C ILE A 107 -10.53 -17.83 8.38
N ALA A 108 -11.13 -17.73 7.19
CA ALA A 108 -10.87 -16.67 6.23
C ALA A 108 -12.13 -16.36 5.44
N THR A 109 -12.29 -15.09 5.06
CA THR A 109 -13.45 -14.60 4.29
C THR A 109 -13.13 -14.34 2.82
N HIS A 110 -11.85 -14.25 2.46
CA HIS A 110 -11.38 -13.87 1.12
C HIS A 110 -10.20 -14.73 0.69
N VAL A 111 -10.00 -14.88 -0.63
CA VAL A 111 -8.87 -15.56 -1.26
C VAL A 111 -8.16 -14.59 -2.19
N VAL A 112 -6.84 -14.45 -2.06
CA VAL A 112 -6.02 -13.63 -2.96
C VAL A 112 -5.83 -14.38 -4.27
N THR A 113 -6.36 -13.83 -5.37
CA THR A 113 -6.28 -14.43 -6.71
C THR A 113 -5.32 -13.71 -7.64
N GLY A 114 -4.86 -12.51 -7.28
CA GLY A 114 -3.88 -11.75 -8.05
C GLY A 114 -3.20 -10.67 -7.23
N ILE A 115 -1.93 -10.41 -7.57
CA ILE A 115 -1.04 -9.46 -6.90
C ILE A 115 -0.33 -8.64 -7.96
N LEU A 116 -0.38 -7.31 -7.82
CA LEU A 116 0.44 -6.37 -8.56
C LEU A 116 1.70 -6.07 -7.77
N TYR A 117 2.85 -6.48 -8.30
CA TYR A 117 4.15 -6.27 -7.69
C TYR A 117 4.75 -4.93 -8.11
N GLY A 118 5.53 -4.35 -7.21
CA GLY A 118 6.14 -3.05 -7.38
C GLY A 118 6.94 -2.62 -6.16
N GLY A 119 7.31 -1.35 -6.15
CA GLY A 119 7.96 -0.68 -5.03
C GLY A 119 7.43 0.74 -4.89
N GLN A 120 7.53 1.28 -3.69
CA GLN A 120 7.14 2.66 -3.40
C GLN A 120 8.15 3.24 -2.40
N ALA A 121 8.53 4.50 -2.59
CA ALA A 121 9.47 5.22 -1.73
C ALA A 121 8.91 6.60 -1.39
N PHE A 122 9.14 7.01 -0.14
CA PHE A 122 8.75 8.31 0.38
C PHE A 122 10.00 9.07 0.79
N PHE A 123 10.25 10.19 0.13
CA PHE A 123 11.32 11.11 0.50
C PHE A 123 10.69 12.27 1.26
N VAL A 124 10.89 12.28 2.57
CA VAL A 124 10.31 13.28 3.48
C VAL A 124 11.35 14.35 3.75
N PHE A 125 11.03 15.59 3.39
CA PHE A 125 11.89 16.77 3.58
C PHE A 125 11.29 17.67 4.63
N ASP A 126 12.09 17.98 5.66
CA ASP A 126 11.68 18.81 6.78
C ASP A 126 12.51 20.08 6.85
N ARG A 127 11.82 21.18 7.14
CA ARG A 127 12.42 22.47 7.42
C ARG A 127 11.73 23.11 8.62
N GLU A 128 12.52 23.56 9.58
CA GLU A 128 12.04 24.43 10.65
C GLU A 128 11.64 25.81 10.10
N VAL A 129 10.60 26.38 10.68
CA VAL A 129 9.95 27.62 10.26
C VAL A 129 9.83 28.52 11.48
N SER A 130 10.25 29.78 11.37
CA SER A 130 10.04 30.77 12.43
C SER A 130 8.60 31.30 12.41
N ASP A 131 8.13 31.89 13.52
CA ASP A 131 6.77 32.46 13.60
C ASP A 131 6.49 33.59 12.58
N GLU A 132 7.55 34.17 12.00
CA GLU A 132 7.51 35.24 10.99
C GLU A 132 7.41 34.69 9.56
N GLU A 133 7.74 33.42 9.35
CA GLU A 133 7.71 32.76 8.06
C GLU A 133 6.35 32.05 7.85
N ARG A 134 5.65 32.34 6.75
CA ARG A 134 4.39 31.64 6.43
C ARG A 134 4.70 30.25 5.85
N HIS A 135 4.16 29.18 6.45
CA HIS A 135 4.33 27.79 5.99
C HIS A 135 4.00 27.61 4.50
N GLN A 136 2.98 28.31 3.99
CA GLN A 136 2.59 28.25 2.58
C GLN A 136 3.67 28.79 1.63
N ASP A 137 4.39 29.85 2.02
CA ASP A 137 5.44 30.44 1.20
C ASP A 137 6.66 29.51 1.14
N ILE A 138 7.03 28.88 2.27
CA ILE A 138 8.13 27.91 2.32
C ILE A 138 7.77 26.65 1.54
N GLN A 139 6.57 26.11 1.71
CA GLN A 139 6.12 24.94 0.95
C GLN A 139 6.05 25.22 -0.55
N GLY A 140 5.72 26.46 -0.95
CA GLY A 140 5.81 26.92 -2.33
C GLY A 140 7.24 26.92 -2.86
N ASN A 141 8.21 27.37 -2.05
CA ASN A 141 9.63 27.41 -2.43
C ASN A 141 10.32 26.03 -2.43
N MET A 142 9.77 25.04 -1.72
CA MET A 142 10.31 23.68 -1.68
C MET A 142 9.81 22.80 -2.84
N LYS A 143 8.74 23.20 -3.52
CA LYS A 143 8.21 22.53 -4.72
C LYS A 143 9.02 22.90 -5.96
#